data_AF-W8ZFB8-F1
#
_entry.id   AF-W8ZFB8-F1
#
_cell.length_a   1.000
_cell.length_b   1.000
_cell.length_c   1.000
_cell.angle_alpha   90.00
_cell.angle_beta   90.00
_cell.angle_gamma   90.00
#
_symmetry.space_group_name_H-M   'P 1'
#
loop_
_entity.id
_entity.type
_entity.pdbx_description
1 polymer ?
#
loop_
_entity_poly.entity_id
_entity_poly.type
_entity_poly.pdbx_seq_one_letter_code
_entity_poly.pdbx_strand_id
1 'polypeptide(L)'
;LVHRIEGVKTFAGSKATVSFYAKANTNKQIIVKGTQDFGSGGSPSTRNTFETTSPITLSSNWKKYSYTFTIPAISGKFLGSNSDDYLEVAFWFPNNDTYVIDLAEMVFNIGDAALPLQPREEALELLLCQRTFEKSYDVETPPGSTGTMQGIYNHVGSPSTATGIGILVNFKVPKRSVPIISLYDMIGNVGKLSSWNGGSQSNNLSAAIDQISMNKFRVLATVSSGNYELYGHYTASCDL
;
A
#
# COMPACT_ATOMS: atom_id res chain seq x y z
N LEU A 1 8.08 12.78 -6.81
CA LEU A 1 7.99 11.49 -6.07
C LEU A 1 7.59 11.80 -4.63
N VAL A 2 6.66 11.06 -4.03
CA VAL A 2 6.13 11.33 -2.68
C VAL A 2 6.06 10.04 -1.88
N HIS A 3 6.43 10.10 -0.61
CA HIS A 3 6.26 9.01 0.35
C HIS A 3 5.64 9.53 1.65
N ARG A 4 4.55 8.90 2.09
CA ARG A 4 3.86 9.24 3.35
C ARG A 4 4.15 8.20 4.42
N ILE A 5 4.46 8.69 5.61
CA ILE A 5 4.73 7.95 6.83
C ILE A 5 3.57 8.25 7.77
N GLU A 6 2.93 7.19 8.29
CA GLU A 6 1.77 7.34 9.17
C GLU A 6 2.11 8.09 10.44
N GLY A 7 1.18 8.95 10.85
CA GLY A 7 1.28 9.71 12.08
C GLY A 7 2.12 10.96 11.91
N VAL A 8 1.49 12.12 12.05
CA VAL A 8 2.12 13.45 12.00
C VAL A 8 3.15 13.66 13.12
N LYS A 9 3.01 12.89 14.21
CA LYS A 9 3.92 12.88 15.36
C LYS A 9 5.29 12.27 15.06
N THR A 10 5.44 11.56 13.94
CA THR A 10 6.71 10.95 13.55
C THR A 10 7.81 12.00 13.51
N PHE A 11 8.82 11.82 14.37
CA PHE A 11 9.98 12.72 14.54
C PHE A 11 9.64 14.19 14.89
N ALA A 12 8.42 14.48 15.35
CA ALA A 12 8.01 15.84 15.68
C ALA A 12 8.94 16.49 16.72
N GLY A 13 9.36 17.73 16.47
CA GLY A 13 10.29 18.47 17.34
C GLY A 13 11.73 17.96 17.33
N SER A 14 12.08 17.05 16.42
CA SER A 14 13.42 16.48 16.30
C SER A 14 14.08 16.84 14.96
N LYS A 15 15.37 16.56 14.83
CA LYS A 15 16.03 16.51 13.51
C LYS A 15 15.78 15.16 12.85
N ALA A 16 15.69 15.15 11.53
CA ALA A 16 15.67 13.93 10.74
C ALA A 16 16.47 14.12 9.46
N THR A 17 17.16 13.07 9.03
CA THR A 17 18.04 13.08 7.86
C THR A 17 17.48 12.18 6.77
N VAL A 18 17.37 12.72 5.56
CA VAL A 18 17.16 11.96 4.34
C VAL A 18 18.49 11.77 3.63
N SER A 19 18.78 10.54 3.19
CA SER A 19 19.93 10.26 2.34
C SER A 19 19.53 9.35 1.20
N PHE A 20 20.17 9.52 0.06
CA PHE A 20 19.83 8.80 -1.16
C PHE A 20 21.00 8.85 -2.15
N TYR A 21 21.13 7.83 -2.98
CA TYR A 21 21.92 7.91 -4.18
C TYR A 21 21.08 8.48 -5.31
N ALA A 22 21.68 9.34 -6.11
CA ALA A 22 21.05 9.85 -7.32
C ALA A 22 22.05 10.08 -8.44
N LYS A 23 21.57 9.98 -9.67
CA LYS A 23 22.19 10.59 -10.87
C LYS A 23 21.10 11.15 -11.77
N ALA A 24 21.47 12.07 -12.64
CA ALA A 24 20.59 12.62 -13.65
C ALA A 24 21.25 12.56 -15.04
N ASN A 25 20.47 12.60 -16.12
CA ASN A 25 21.04 12.64 -17.48
C ASN A 25 21.93 13.87 -17.75
N THR A 26 21.66 14.98 -17.06
CA THR A 26 22.47 16.21 -17.02
C THR A 26 22.39 16.81 -15.62
N ASN A 27 23.16 17.85 -15.31
CA ASN A 27 23.04 18.50 -14.01
C ASN A 27 21.61 19.03 -13.82
N LYS A 28 20.89 18.53 -12.81
CA LYS A 28 19.53 18.93 -12.48
C LYS A 28 19.45 19.38 -11.03
N GLN A 29 18.59 20.35 -10.76
CA GLN A 29 18.30 20.79 -9.41
C GLN A 29 17.01 20.14 -8.92
N ILE A 30 17.03 19.61 -7.70
CA ILE A 30 15.86 19.06 -7.04
C ILE A 30 15.68 19.72 -5.67
N ILE A 31 14.45 19.70 -5.17
CA ILE A 31 14.13 20.10 -3.80
C ILE A 31 13.63 18.87 -3.07
N VAL A 32 14.11 18.66 -1.85
CA VAL A 32 13.50 17.67 -0.95
C VAL A 32 12.67 18.41 0.07
N LYS A 33 11.39 18.06 0.14
CA LYS A 33 10.37 18.71 0.96
C LYS A 33 9.80 17.71 1.95
N GLY A 34 9.56 18.16 3.17
CA GLY A 34 8.75 17.47 4.15
C GLY A 34 7.46 18.24 4.46
N THR A 35 6.40 17.50 4.73
CA THR A 35 5.10 18.05 5.12
C THR A 35 4.58 17.31 6.35
N GLN A 36 4.16 18.04 7.39
CA GLN A 36 3.31 17.49 8.45
C GLN A 36 1.86 17.83 8.10
N ASP A 37 1.06 16.80 7.81
CA ASP A 37 -0.38 16.91 7.63
C ASP A 37 -1.09 16.39 8.87
N PHE A 38 -1.97 17.21 9.44
CA PHE A 38 -2.67 16.91 10.68
C PHE A 38 -3.96 16.10 10.46
N GLY A 39 -4.23 15.63 9.24
CA GLY A 39 -5.39 14.82 8.89
C GLY A 39 -6.64 15.65 8.58
N SER A 40 -7.76 14.97 8.48
CA SER A 40 -9.08 15.53 8.15
C SER A 40 -10.15 15.21 9.20
N GLY A 41 -11.30 15.86 9.07
CA GLY A 41 -12.41 15.76 10.02
C GLY A 41 -12.27 16.71 11.22
N GLY A 42 -13.37 17.33 11.63
CA GLY A 42 -13.37 18.36 12.67
C GLY A 42 -12.69 19.66 12.20
N SER A 43 -11.67 20.12 12.92
CA SER A 43 -10.92 21.36 12.62
C SER A 43 -9.41 21.19 12.85
N PRO A 44 -8.74 20.38 12.02
CA PRO A 44 -7.31 20.11 12.14
C PRO A 44 -6.48 21.38 11.89
N SER A 45 -5.26 21.40 12.42
CA SER A 45 -4.32 22.48 12.15
C SER A 45 -3.85 22.50 10.70
N THR A 46 -3.46 23.67 10.20
CA THR A 46 -2.84 23.81 8.87
C THR A 46 -1.54 23.04 8.79
N ARG A 47 -1.25 22.48 7.61
CA ARG A 47 0.00 21.77 7.32
C ARG A 47 1.22 22.61 7.67
N ASN A 48 2.24 21.95 8.24
CA ASN A 48 3.59 22.54 8.25
C ASN A 48 4.36 22.01 7.05
N THR A 49 5.17 22.86 6.42
CA THR A 49 6.08 22.45 5.34
C THR A 49 7.48 22.92 5.62
N PHE A 50 8.46 22.12 5.25
CA PHE A 50 9.88 22.41 5.38
C PHE A 50 10.63 21.77 4.22
N GLU A 51 11.76 22.31 3.80
CA GLU A 51 12.46 21.82 2.60
C GLU A 51 13.95 22.10 2.66
N THR A 52 14.67 21.67 1.64
CA THR A 52 16.08 22.02 1.43
C THR A 52 16.24 23.53 1.34
N THR A 53 17.14 24.12 2.13
CA THR A 53 17.41 25.57 2.10
C THR A 53 17.87 26.11 0.75
N SER A 54 18.50 25.24 -0.04
CA SER A 54 18.87 25.48 -1.45
C SER A 54 18.62 24.20 -2.25
N PRO A 55 18.33 24.29 -3.57
CA PRO A 55 18.18 23.11 -4.40
C PRO A 55 19.44 22.23 -4.39
N ILE A 56 19.25 20.91 -4.35
CA ILE A 56 20.32 19.92 -4.46
C ILE A 56 20.65 19.74 -5.94
N THR A 57 21.91 20.01 -6.31
CA THR A 57 22.38 19.78 -7.69
C THR A 57 22.81 18.32 -7.88
N LEU A 58 21.99 17.58 -8.61
CA LEU A 58 22.29 16.24 -9.12
C LEU A 58 23.36 16.32 -10.21
N SER A 59 24.24 15.31 -10.24
CA SER A 59 25.25 15.19 -11.30
C SER A 59 24.93 14.04 -12.26
N SER A 60 25.69 13.94 -13.36
CA SER A 60 25.59 12.83 -14.30
C SER A 60 26.13 11.49 -13.80
N ASN A 61 26.78 11.49 -12.63
CA ASN A 61 27.31 10.29 -11.98
C ASN A 61 26.52 10.00 -10.71
N TRP A 62 26.42 8.72 -10.36
CA TRP A 62 25.88 8.30 -9.08
C TRP A 62 26.67 8.94 -7.94
N LYS A 63 25.96 9.70 -7.11
CA LYS A 63 26.51 10.30 -5.89
C LYS A 63 25.51 10.13 -4.76
N LYS A 64 26.04 10.00 -3.54
CA LYS A 64 25.24 10.05 -2.33
C LYS A 64 24.95 11.49 -1.95
N TYR A 65 23.69 11.79 -1.71
CA TYR A 65 23.20 13.07 -1.20
C TYR A 65 22.61 12.85 0.19
N SER A 66 22.71 13.87 1.04
CA SER A 66 22.16 13.84 2.40
C SER A 66 21.68 15.23 2.78
N TYR A 67 20.51 15.30 3.42
CA TYR A 67 19.98 16.55 3.95
C TYR A 67 19.27 16.30 5.28
N THR A 68 19.51 17.18 6.24
CA THR A 68 18.90 17.10 7.57
C THR A 68 17.86 18.21 7.73
N PHE A 69 16.62 17.81 7.97
CA PHE A 69 15.52 18.69 8.34
C PHE A 69 15.49 18.92 9.84
N THR A 70 15.01 20.09 10.24
CA THR A 70 14.42 20.28 11.58
C THR A 70 12.92 20.11 11.43
N ILE A 71 12.37 19.06 12.02
CA ILE A 71 10.93 18.78 11.93
C ILE A 71 10.22 19.62 12.99
N PRO A 72 9.20 20.41 12.62
CA PRO A 72 8.49 21.25 13.57
C PRO A 72 7.88 20.44 14.72
N ALA A 73 7.92 21.00 15.92
CA ALA A 73 7.16 20.48 17.04
C ALA A 73 5.65 20.68 16.78
N ILE A 74 4.84 19.77 17.29
CA ILE A 74 3.38 19.78 17.10
C ILE A 74 2.61 20.20 18.37
N SER A 75 3.30 20.72 19.38
CA SER A 75 2.64 21.24 20.59
C SER A 75 1.69 22.37 20.22
N GLY A 76 0.45 22.31 20.72
CA GLY A 76 -0.61 23.27 20.39
C GLY A 76 -1.26 23.08 19.01
N LYS A 77 -0.93 22.01 18.27
CA LYS A 77 -1.61 21.63 17.03
C LYS A 77 -2.74 20.64 17.31
N PHE A 78 -3.80 20.73 16.51
CA PHE A 78 -4.96 19.85 16.56
C PHE A 78 -4.91 18.84 15.42
N LEU A 79 -5.04 17.55 15.74
CA LEU A 79 -5.20 16.47 14.76
C LEU A 79 -6.68 16.37 14.34
N GLY A 80 -6.88 15.92 13.10
CA GLY A 80 -8.18 15.55 12.58
C GLY A 80 -8.74 14.30 13.26
N SER A 81 -10.04 14.08 13.11
CA SER A 81 -10.75 12.95 13.72
C SER A 81 -10.71 11.67 12.88
N ASN A 82 -10.22 11.73 11.63
CA ASN A 82 -10.29 10.63 10.68
C ASN A 82 -9.08 9.69 10.70
N SER A 83 -8.10 9.93 11.59
CA SER A 83 -6.87 9.12 11.73
C SER A 83 -6.08 8.97 10.42
N ASP A 84 -6.11 9.99 9.58
CA ASP A 84 -5.44 10.09 8.28
C ASP A 84 -4.28 11.10 8.30
N ASP A 85 -3.74 11.39 9.49
CA ASP A 85 -2.60 12.29 9.68
C ASP A 85 -1.27 11.61 9.31
N TYR A 86 -0.33 12.39 8.78
CA TYR A 86 0.92 11.85 8.26
C TYR A 86 2.10 12.84 8.27
N LEU A 87 3.30 12.27 8.27
CA LEU A 87 4.53 12.94 7.84
C LEU A 87 4.82 12.53 6.40
N GLU A 88 5.12 13.47 5.52
CA GLU A 88 5.44 13.23 4.11
C GLU A 88 6.88 13.64 3.83
N VAL A 89 7.56 12.89 2.97
CA VAL A 89 8.81 13.29 2.32
C VAL A 89 8.58 13.24 0.81
N ALA A 90 8.87 14.34 0.13
CA ALA A 90 8.65 14.52 -1.29
C ALA A 90 9.92 15.02 -1.99
N PHE A 91 10.18 14.46 -3.16
CA PHE A 91 11.23 14.90 -4.09
C PHE A 91 10.55 15.67 -5.21
N TRP A 92 10.80 16.97 -5.24
CA TRP A 92 10.31 17.90 -6.24
C TRP A 92 11.37 18.00 -7.35
N PHE A 93 10.97 17.57 -8.54
CA PHE A 93 11.81 17.58 -9.74
C PHE A 93 11.58 18.86 -10.56
N PRO A 94 12.46 19.18 -11.51
CA PRO A 94 12.28 20.36 -12.37
C PRO A 94 10.93 20.36 -13.10
N ASN A 95 10.15 21.42 -12.99
CA ASN A 95 8.82 21.50 -13.61
C ASN A 95 8.83 21.93 -15.09
N ASN A 96 9.94 22.49 -15.58
CA ASN A 96 10.04 23.08 -16.93
C ASN A 96 11.30 22.60 -17.68
N ASP A 97 11.75 21.38 -17.42
CA ASP A 97 12.97 20.82 -17.99
C ASP A 97 12.78 19.32 -18.24
N THR A 98 13.35 18.80 -19.32
CA THR A 98 13.35 17.35 -19.57
C THR A 98 14.43 16.71 -18.72
N TYR A 99 14.05 15.72 -17.92
CA TYR A 99 14.96 15.04 -17.01
C TYR A 99 14.79 13.51 -17.09
N VAL A 100 15.90 12.81 -16.88
CA VAL A 100 15.91 11.42 -16.41
C VAL A 100 16.69 11.44 -15.12
N ILE A 101 16.05 11.01 -14.03
CA ILE A 101 16.65 10.98 -12.70
C ILE A 101 16.50 9.56 -12.18
N ASP A 102 17.63 8.94 -11.86
CA ASP A 102 17.67 7.65 -11.20
C ASP A 102 17.91 7.87 -9.71
N LEU A 103 17.16 7.16 -8.87
CA LEU A 103 17.24 7.19 -7.41
C LEU A 103 17.50 5.79 -6.88
N ALA A 104 18.31 5.68 -5.83
CA ALA A 104 18.60 4.42 -5.16
C ALA A 104 18.88 4.62 -3.67
N GLU A 105 18.73 3.55 -2.88
CA GLU A 105 19.10 3.47 -1.46
C GLU A 105 18.60 4.66 -0.62
N MET A 106 17.32 5.00 -0.78
CA MET A 106 16.71 6.10 -0.03
C MET A 106 16.49 5.69 1.42
N VAL A 107 17.04 6.48 2.35
CA VAL A 107 16.91 6.30 3.79
C VAL A 107 16.40 7.59 4.40
N PHE A 108 15.39 7.49 5.27
CA PHE A 108 14.94 8.59 6.10
C PHE A 108 14.96 8.15 7.57
N ASN A 109 15.77 8.83 8.38
CA ASN A 109 16.00 8.45 9.77
C ASN A 109 15.96 9.65 10.71
N ILE A 110 15.66 9.39 11.98
CA ILE A 110 15.79 10.41 13.04
C ILE A 110 17.26 10.76 13.28
N GLY A 111 17.51 12.00 13.70
CA GLY A 111 18.85 12.52 13.99
C GLY A 111 19.44 13.36 12.87
N ASP A 112 20.65 13.83 13.11
CA ASP A 112 21.40 14.77 12.25
C ASP A 112 22.48 14.10 11.39
N ALA A 113 22.51 12.77 11.36
CA ALA A 113 23.39 11.99 10.51
C ALA A 113 22.60 11.01 9.65
N ALA A 114 23.06 10.80 8.42
CA ALA A 114 22.54 9.76 7.54
C ALA A 114 22.97 8.38 8.03
N LEU A 115 22.00 7.51 8.28
CA LEU A 115 22.29 6.11 8.58
C LEU A 115 22.51 5.29 7.30
N PRO A 116 23.32 4.22 7.34
CA PRO A 116 23.42 3.30 6.22
C PRO A 116 22.07 2.59 5.99
N LEU A 117 21.80 2.20 4.74
CA LEU A 117 20.67 1.33 4.43
C LEU A 117 20.83 0.03 5.21
N GLN A 118 19.86 -0.28 6.06
CA GLN A 118 19.83 -1.52 6.81
C GLN A 118 19.11 -2.56 5.95
N PRO A 119 19.78 -3.64 5.49
CA PRO A 119 19.06 -4.72 4.83
C PRO A 119 18.06 -5.30 5.84
N ARG A 120 16.82 -5.45 5.40
CA ARG A 120 15.81 -6.15 6.19
C ARG A 120 15.84 -7.62 5.81
N GLU A 121 15.61 -8.47 6.80
CA GLU A 121 15.37 -9.88 6.53
C GLU A 121 14.15 -10.02 5.61
N GLU A 122 14.24 -10.89 4.60
CA GLU A 122 13.20 -11.05 3.58
C GLU A 122 11.83 -11.39 4.20
N ALA A 123 11.81 -12.18 5.28
CA ALA A 123 10.59 -12.52 6.00
C ALA A 123 9.92 -11.29 6.64
N LEU A 124 10.71 -10.36 7.19
CA LEU A 124 10.21 -9.12 7.77
C LEU A 124 9.70 -8.18 6.69
N GLU A 125 10.41 -8.06 5.56
CA GLU A 125 9.97 -7.23 4.45
C GLU A 125 8.67 -7.77 3.84
N LEU A 126 8.54 -9.09 3.65
CA LEU A 126 7.31 -9.70 3.19
C LEU A 126 6.14 -9.43 4.15
N LEU A 127 6.38 -9.52 5.46
CA LEU A 127 5.37 -9.21 6.47
C LEU A 127 4.92 -7.74 6.37
N LEU A 128 5.87 -6.80 6.23
CA LEU A 128 5.55 -5.37 6.09
C LEU A 128 4.79 -5.08 4.79
N CYS A 129 5.22 -5.66 3.67
CA CYS A 129 4.53 -5.58 2.38
C CYS A 129 3.11 -6.15 2.49
N GLN A 130 2.95 -7.32 3.12
CA GLN A 130 1.64 -7.95 3.29
C GLN A 130 0.68 -7.11 4.15
N ARG A 131 1.16 -6.29 5.07
CA ARG A 131 0.28 -5.35 5.82
C ARG A 131 -0.34 -4.29 4.92
N THR A 132 0.35 -3.89 3.84
CA THR A 132 -0.10 -2.86 2.90
C THR A 132 -0.85 -3.45 1.71
N PHE A 133 -0.32 -4.52 1.12
CA PHE A 133 -0.91 -5.21 -0.02
C PHE A 133 -0.79 -6.73 0.14
N GLU A 134 -1.90 -7.45 0.03
CA GLU A 134 -1.90 -8.91 -0.02
C GLU A 134 -2.70 -9.41 -1.21
N LYS A 135 -2.23 -10.51 -1.80
CA LYS A 135 -2.96 -11.26 -2.81
C LYS A 135 -2.99 -12.74 -2.43
N SER A 136 -4.03 -13.41 -2.89
CA SER A 136 -4.17 -14.86 -2.77
C SER A 136 -3.18 -15.61 -3.65
N TYR A 137 -2.79 -15.03 -4.78
CA TYR A 137 -1.85 -15.60 -5.73
C TYR A 137 -0.43 -15.74 -5.15
N ASP A 138 0.36 -16.65 -5.71
CA ASP A 138 1.79 -16.72 -5.46
C ASP A 138 2.49 -15.40 -5.84
N VAL A 139 3.63 -15.12 -5.21
CA VAL A 139 4.35 -13.83 -5.30
C VAL A 139 4.60 -13.41 -6.74
N GLU A 140 5.01 -14.33 -7.60
CA GLU A 140 5.32 -14.05 -9.02
C GLU A 140 4.10 -14.09 -9.95
N THR A 141 2.93 -14.54 -9.48
CA THR A 141 1.73 -14.66 -10.31
C THR A 141 0.89 -13.38 -10.27
N PRO A 142 0.70 -12.65 -11.38
CA PRO A 142 -0.10 -11.42 -11.39
C PRO A 142 -1.57 -11.65 -10.99
N PRO A 143 -2.23 -10.67 -10.34
CA PRO A 143 -3.67 -10.72 -10.13
C PRO A 143 -4.45 -10.83 -11.45
N GLY A 144 -5.47 -11.69 -11.48
CA GLY A 144 -6.28 -11.93 -12.67
C GLY A 144 -5.70 -12.95 -13.66
N SER A 145 -4.58 -13.60 -13.34
CA SER A 145 -4.08 -14.74 -14.13
C SER A 145 -5.11 -15.85 -14.26
N THR A 146 -5.26 -16.39 -15.47
CA THR A 146 -6.26 -17.42 -15.80
C THR A 146 -5.76 -18.82 -15.43
N GLY A 147 -6.65 -19.67 -14.90
CA GLY A 147 -6.37 -21.09 -14.65
C GLY A 147 -5.48 -21.38 -13.43
N THR A 148 -5.12 -20.38 -12.63
CA THR A 148 -4.34 -20.57 -11.40
C THR A 148 -5.20 -21.12 -10.29
N MET A 149 -4.88 -22.31 -9.75
CA MET A 149 -5.59 -22.88 -8.60
C MET A 149 -4.84 -22.64 -7.28
N GLN A 150 -3.55 -22.34 -7.34
CA GLN A 150 -2.71 -22.12 -6.17
C GLN A 150 -3.12 -20.85 -5.43
N GLY A 151 -3.48 -21.01 -4.16
CA GLY A 151 -3.81 -19.90 -3.27
C GLY A 151 -5.27 -19.44 -3.31
N ILE A 152 -6.16 -20.12 -4.03
CA ILE A 152 -7.60 -19.82 -3.97
C ILE A 152 -8.14 -19.89 -2.54
N TYR A 153 -9.14 -19.07 -2.24
CA TYR A 153 -10.06 -19.37 -1.15
C TYR A 153 -11.24 -20.14 -1.74
N ASN A 154 -11.83 -21.04 -0.96
CA ASN A 154 -12.97 -21.81 -1.40
C ASN A 154 -14.01 -22.07 -0.30
N HIS A 155 -15.18 -22.54 -0.72
CA HIS A 155 -16.23 -23.05 0.13
C HIS A 155 -16.99 -24.15 -0.61
N VAL A 156 -17.19 -25.29 0.03
CA VAL A 156 -17.97 -26.41 -0.49
C VAL A 156 -19.31 -26.54 0.24
N GLY A 157 -20.36 -26.91 -0.47
CA GLY A 157 -21.67 -27.10 0.14
C GLY A 157 -22.67 -27.84 -0.75
N SER A 158 -23.81 -28.17 -0.14
CA SER A 158 -24.88 -28.97 -0.77
C SER A 158 -26.25 -28.48 -0.29
N PRO A 159 -26.68 -27.25 -0.65
CA PRO A 159 -27.92 -26.70 -0.16
C PRO A 159 -29.09 -27.34 -0.91
N SER A 160 -30.19 -27.59 -0.21
CA SER A 160 -31.41 -28.15 -0.80
C SER A 160 -32.16 -27.16 -1.69
N THR A 161 -31.92 -25.87 -1.53
CA THR A 161 -32.51 -24.76 -2.30
C THR A 161 -31.46 -23.70 -2.63
N ALA A 162 -31.75 -22.83 -3.61
CA ALA A 162 -30.88 -21.69 -3.88
C ALA A 162 -30.71 -20.83 -2.62
N THR A 163 -29.46 -20.57 -2.23
CA THR A 163 -29.12 -19.98 -0.92
C THR A 163 -27.92 -19.04 -1.05
N GLY A 164 -27.94 -17.95 -0.26
CA GLY A 164 -26.78 -17.07 -0.12
C GLY A 164 -25.74 -17.67 0.83
N ILE A 165 -24.48 -17.69 0.40
CA ILE A 165 -23.36 -18.27 1.15
C ILE A 165 -22.34 -17.18 1.42
N GLY A 166 -21.81 -17.16 2.65
CA GLY A 166 -20.74 -16.27 3.08
C GLY A 166 -19.43 -17.03 3.29
N ILE A 167 -18.38 -16.63 2.60
CA ILE A 167 -17.02 -17.17 2.78
C ILE A 167 -16.19 -16.14 3.54
N LEU A 168 -15.72 -16.52 4.73
CA LEU A 168 -14.80 -15.69 5.51
C LEU A 168 -13.37 -15.92 5.04
N VAL A 169 -12.72 -14.87 4.55
CA VAL A 169 -11.34 -14.92 4.10
C VAL A 169 -10.48 -14.16 5.10
N ASN A 170 -9.60 -14.88 5.79
CA ASN A 170 -8.63 -14.30 6.71
C ASN A 170 -7.39 -13.84 5.94
N PHE A 171 -6.83 -12.70 6.32
CA PHE A 171 -5.53 -12.28 5.82
C PHE A 171 -4.40 -13.02 6.53
N LYS A 172 -3.25 -13.15 5.86
CA LYS A 172 -2.03 -13.71 6.46
C LYS A 172 -1.55 -12.87 7.65
N VAL A 173 -1.72 -11.55 7.57
CA VAL A 173 -1.36 -10.59 8.63
C VAL A 173 -2.43 -9.50 8.78
N PRO A 174 -2.60 -8.93 9.98
CA PRO A 174 -3.45 -7.76 10.16
C PRO A 174 -3.02 -6.59 9.26
N LYS A 175 -3.97 -6.07 8.48
CA LYS A 175 -3.77 -4.96 7.55
C LYS A 175 -3.45 -3.66 8.27
N ARG A 176 -2.87 -2.72 7.53
CA ARG A 176 -2.48 -1.40 8.03
C ARG A 176 -3.68 -0.47 8.23
N SER A 177 -4.67 -0.55 7.35
CA SER A 177 -5.96 0.14 7.41
C SER A 177 -7.06 -0.82 6.92
N VAL A 178 -8.31 -0.37 6.84
CA VAL A 178 -9.38 -1.18 6.20
C VAL A 178 -9.06 -1.26 4.70
N PRO A 179 -8.78 -2.46 4.15
CA PRO A 179 -8.32 -2.59 2.77
C PRO A 179 -9.47 -2.45 1.76
N ILE A 180 -9.13 -2.06 0.53
CA ILE A 180 -9.98 -2.21 -0.65
C ILE A 180 -9.73 -3.62 -1.23
N ILE A 181 -10.80 -4.39 -1.41
CA ILE A 181 -10.73 -5.77 -1.90
C ILE A 181 -11.16 -5.84 -3.36
N SER A 182 -10.40 -6.54 -4.19
CA SER A 182 -10.83 -6.97 -5.52
C SER A 182 -10.89 -8.49 -5.58
N LEU A 183 -11.99 -9.04 -6.11
CA LEU A 183 -12.14 -10.48 -6.33
C LEU A 183 -11.86 -10.81 -7.80
N TYR A 184 -11.38 -12.03 -8.04
CA TYR A 184 -11.12 -12.55 -9.38
C TYR A 184 -11.66 -13.97 -9.50
N ASP A 185 -12.37 -14.24 -10.61
CA ASP A 185 -12.65 -15.61 -11.02
C ASP A 185 -11.42 -16.22 -11.75
N MET A 186 -11.53 -17.48 -12.13
CA MET A 186 -10.43 -18.24 -12.74
C MET A 186 -10.09 -17.84 -14.17
N ILE A 187 -10.83 -16.89 -14.76
CA ILE A 187 -10.51 -16.31 -16.07
C ILE A 187 -10.19 -14.81 -15.97
N GLY A 188 -10.03 -14.30 -14.75
CA GLY A 188 -9.57 -12.94 -14.49
C GLY A 188 -10.66 -11.87 -14.44
N ASN A 189 -11.94 -12.24 -14.44
CA ASN A 189 -13.01 -11.25 -14.31
C ASN A 189 -13.03 -10.68 -12.89
N VAL A 190 -13.07 -9.34 -12.80
CA VAL A 190 -13.09 -8.62 -11.51
C VAL A 190 -14.48 -8.64 -10.88
N GLY A 191 -14.54 -8.84 -9.56
CA GLY A 191 -15.78 -8.88 -8.79
C GLY A 191 -16.57 -10.19 -8.98
N LYS A 192 -15.91 -11.22 -9.52
CA LYS A 192 -16.52 -12.51 -9.87
C LYS A 192 -15.86 -13.67 -9.11
N LEU A 193 -16.61 -14.77 -9.03
CA LEU A 193 -16.15 -16.08 -8.54
C LEU A 193 -16.28 -17.13 -9.64
N SER A 194 -15.57 -18.23 -9.42
CA SER A 194 -15.80 -19.49 -10.11
C SER A 194 -16.60 -20.44 -9.24
N SER A 195 -17.38 -21.30 -9.88
CA SER A 195 -18.08 -22.39 -9.23
C SER A 195 -17.77 -23.71 -9.93
N TRP A 196 -17.66 -24.78 -9.15
CA TRP A 196 -17.56 -26.14 -9.67
C TRP A 196 -18.78 -26.93 -9.22
N ASN A 197 -19.57 -27.41 -10.18
CA ASN A 197 -20.77 -28.21 -9.96
C ASN A 197 -20.67 -29.49 -10.78
N GLY A 198 -20.63 -30.65 -10.11
CA GLY A 198 -20.80 -31.96 -10.75
C GLY A 198 -19.85 -32.26 -11.91
N GLY A 199 -18.61 -31.75 -11.89
CA GLY A 199 -17.61 -32.02 -12.95
C GLY A 199 -17.42 -30.89 -13.96
N SER A 200 -18.12 -29.76 -13.82
CA SER A 200 -18.00 -28.61 -14.70
C SER A 200 -17.75 -27.33 -13.93
N GLN A 201 -16.77 -26.56 -14.39
CA GLN A 201 -16.51 -25.21 -13.93
C GLN A 201 -17.42 -24.22 -14.64
N SER A 202 -17.92 -23.24 -13.90
CA SER A 202 -18.58 -22.04 -14.42
C SER A 202 -17.90 -20.81 -13.84
N ASN A 203 -17.73 -19.77 -14.65
CA ASN A 203 -17.08 -18.52 -14.27
C ASN A 203 -18.11 -17.37 -14.30
N ASN A 204 -17.66 -16.15 -13.98
CA ASN A 204 -18.49 -14.94 -14.01
C ASN A 204 -19.69 -14.97 -13.03
N LEU A 205 -19.58 -15.73 -11.93
CA LEU A 205 -20.57 -15.67 -10.86
C LEU A 205 -20.38 -14.35 -10.08
N SER A 206 -21.40 -13.51 -10.03
CA SER A 206 -21.34 -12.26 -9.26
C SER A 206 -21.19 -12.53 -7.77
N ALA A 207 -20.28 -11.81 -7.13
CA ALA A 207 -20.12 -11.82 -5.69
C ALA A 207 -20.09 -10.40 -5.12
N ALA A 208 -20.53 -10.29 -3.88
CA ALA A 208 -20.43 -9.08 -3.08
C ALA A 208 -19.37 -9.27 -1.99
N ILE A 209 -18.87 -8.16 -1.46
CA ILE A 209 -17.89 -8.13 -0.38
C ILE A 209 -18.51 -7.31 0.75
N ASP A 210 -18.46 -7.83 1.97
CA ASP A 210 -18.83 -7.08 3.16
C ASP A 210 -17.96 -7.46 4.37
N GLN A 211 -18.29 -6.89 5.54
CA GLN A 211 -17.59 -7.13 6.80
C GLN A 211 -16.06 -6.97 6.67
N ILE A 212 -15.62 -6.00 5.87
CA ILE A 212 -14.21 -5.73 5.65
C ILE A 212 -13.61 -5.15 6.93
N SER A 213 -12.61 -5.84 7.46
CA SER A 213 -11.86 -5.46 8.65
C SER A 213 -10.37 -5.60 8.37
N MET A 214 -9.53 -5.22 9.33
CA MET A 214 -8.08 -5.37 9.19
C MET A 214 -7.61 -6.83 9.23
N ASN A 215 -8.43 -7.78 9.68
CA ASN A 215 -8.02 -9.18 9.85
C ASN A 215 -8.65 -10.13 8.82
N LYS A 216 -9.79 -9.74 8.26
CA LYS A 216 -10.59 -10.55 7.35
C LYS A 216 -11.64 -9.73 6.62
N PHE A 217 -12.21 -10.31 5.59
CA PHE A 217 -13.40 -9.85 4.91
C PHE A 217 -14.32 -11.05 4.63
N ARG A 218 -15.56 -10.77 4.23
CA ARG A 218 -16.51 -11.80 3.82
C ARG A 218 -16.89 -11.63 2.36
N VAL A 219 -16.86 -12.73 1.62
CA VAL A 219 -17.36 -12.84 0.25
C VAL A 219 -18.76 -13.45 0.28
N LEU A 220 -19.72 -12.83 -0.41
CA LEU A 220 -21.09 -13.31 -0.53
C LEU A 220 -21.40 -13.67 -1.96
N ALA A 221 -21.96 -14.85 -2.18
CA ALA A 221 -22.51 -15.26 -3.47
C ALA A 221 -23.76 -16.11 -3.27
N THR A 222 -24.62 -16.15 -4.29
CA THR A 222 -25.78 -17.04 -4.31
C THR A 222 -25.43 -18.28 -5.13
N VAL A 223 -25.74 -19.45 -4.58
CA VAL A 223 -25.57 -20.73 -5.26
C VAL A 223 -26.93 -21.36 -5.55
N SER A 224 -27.00 -22.17 -6.60
CA SER A 224 -28.12 -23.06 -6.85
C SER A 224 -28.15 -24.21 -5.84
N SER A 225 -29.28 -24.92 -5.76
CA SER A 225 -29.34 -26.19 -5.02
C SER A 225 -28.39 -27.23 -5.61
N GLY A 226 -27.91 -28.15 -4.78
CA GLY A 226 -27.02 -29.24 -5.18
C GLY A 226 -25.55 -29.03 -4.78
N ASN A 227 -24.71 -30.01 -5.05
CA ASN A 227 -23.29 -29.97 -4.66
C ASN A 227 -22.55 -28.89 -5.44
N TYR A 228 -21.84 -28.02 -4.73
CA TYR A 228 -21.03 -26.97 -5.31
C TYR A 228 -19.71 -26.79 -4.56
N GLU A 229 -18.74 -26.23 -5.27
CA GLU A 229 -17.61 -25.50 -4.72
C GLU A 229 -17.64 -24.07 -5.28
N LEU A 230 -17.53 -23.07 -4.41
CA LEU A 230 -17.29 -21.68 -4.79
C LEU A 230 -15.85 -21.34 -4.48
N TYR A 231 -15.18 -20.66 -5.41
CA TYR A 231 -13.78 -20.32 -5.23
C TYR A 231 -13.37 -19.14 -6.09
N GLY A 232 -12.25 -18.53 -5.71
CA GLY A 232 -11.66 -17.44 -6.46
C GLY A 232 -10.40 -16.93 -5.80
N HIS A 233 -9.92 -15.82 -6.35
CA HIS A 233 -8.77 -15.10 -5.86
C HIS A 233 -9.15 -13.71 -5.39
N TYR A 234 -8.25 -13.08 -4.63
CA TYR A 234 -8.42 -11.71 -4.18
C TYR A 234 -7.10 -10.94 -4.17
N THR A 235 -7.24 -9.61 -4.22
CA THR A 235 -6.24 -8.65 -3.76
C THR A 235 -6.84 -7.78 -2.66
N ALA A 236 -6.01 -7.30 -1.75
CA ALA A 236 -6.36 -6.41 -0.65
C ALA A 236 -5.33 -5.28 -0.58
N SER A 237 -5.73 -4.05 -0.88
CA SER A 237 -4.86 -2.87 -0.88
C SER A 237 -5.24 -1.90 0.24
N CYS A 238 -4.26 -1.46 1.02
CA CYS A 238 -4.42 -0.41 2.05
C CYS A 238 -3.96 0.97 1.57
N ASP A 239 -3.43 1.06 0.35
CA ASP A 239 -2.98 2.32 -0.25
C ASP A 239 -4.16 3.04 -0.92
N LEU A 240 -4.28 4.34 -0.62
CA LEU A 240 -5.21 5.30 -1.23
C LEU A 240 -4.67 5.82 -2.56
#